data_AF-A0A4Q3FWN0-F1
#
_entry.id   AF-A0A4Q3FWN0-F1
#
_cell.length_a   1.000
_cell.length_b   1.000
_cell.length_c   1.000
_cell.angle_alpha   90.00
_cell.angle_beta   90.00
_cell.angle_gamma   90.00
#
_symmetry.space_group_name_H-M   'P 1'
#
loop_
_entity.id
_entity.type
_entity.pdbx_description
1 polymer ?
#
loop_
_entity_poly.entity_id
_entity_poly.type
_entity_poly.pdbx_seq_one_letter_code
_entity_poly.pdbx_strand_id
1 'polypeptide(L)'
;MRPTRRHLLAGLAALPFASPARAQAIIPELNPGTPDDQSGPLQDALLRASVEGRPLFLPPGTYYAQNLQVPSNLVVQGIPGRTILAASSVAPVARIAGSAHVRFENVTFGSGNSGPEGGETGLLEIEASDHVTLADCAFTGGKASG
;
A
#
# COMPACT_ATOMS: atom_id res chain seq x y z
N MET A 1 39.61 -48.49 -47.58
CA MET A 1 38.85 -48.62 -46.32
C MET A 1 38.22 -47.27 -45.99
N ARG A 2 36.90 -47.23 -45.72
CA ARG A 2 36.13 -46.02 -45.35
C ARG A 2 35.78 -46.09 -43.84
N PRO A 3 35.91 -44.98 -43.09
CA PRO A 3 35.07 -44.72 -41.91
C PRO A 3 34.28 -43.40 -42.12
N THR A 4 32.94 -43.35 -42.28
CA THR A 4 31.81 -43.37 -41.31
C THR A 4 31.79 -42.30 -40.21
N ARG A 5 30.99 -41.24 -40.46
CA ARG A 5 29.84 -40.69 -39.72
C ARG A 5 29.89 -40.52 -38.18
N ARG A 6 29.40 -39.32 -37.75
CA ARG A 6 28.58 -38.99 -36.54
C ARG A 6 29.36 -38.77 -35.22
N HIS A 7 29.07 -37.86 -34.28
CA HIS A 7 27.91 -37.03 -33.91
C HIS A 7 28.35 -35.77 -33.11
N LEU A 8 27.54 -34.71 -33.23
CA LEU A 8 27.06 -33.71 -32.25
C LEU A 8 27.81 -33.48 -30.93
N LEU A 9 28.03 -32.21 -30.56
CA LEU A 9 27.57 -31.64 -29.28
C LEU A 9 27.73 -30.11 -29.29
N ALA A 10 26.65 -29.40 -29.61
CA ALA A 10 26.52 -27.97 -29.38
C ALA A 10 25.96 -27.77 -27.96
N GLY A 11 26.78 -27.32 -27.03
CA GLY A 11 26.37 -26.98 -25.68
C GLY A 11 25.79 -25.56 -25.64
N LEU A 12 24.46 -25.45 -25.47
CA LEU A 12 23.77 -24.18 -25.23
C LEU A 12 23.62 -24.00 -23.71
N ALA A 13 24.43 -23.13 -23.11
CA ALA A 13 24.33 -22.80 -21.69
C ALA A 13 23.17 -21.82 -21.47
N ALA A 14 22.08 -22.27 -20.86
CA ALA A 14 21.01 -21.41 -20.36
C ALA A 14 21.39 -20.89 -18.96
N LEU A 15 21.66 -19.59 -18.85
CA LEU A 15 21.83 -18.91 -17.56
C LEU A 15 20.44 -18.70 -16.92
N PRO A 16 20.18 -19.21 -15.71
CA PRO A 16 18.91 -18.93 -15.04
C PRO A 16 18.88 -17.44 -14.65
N PHE A 17 17.88 -16.72 -15.12
CA PHE A 17 17.54 -15.40 -14.59
C PHE A 17 17.01 -15.59 -13.16
N ALA A 18 17.88 -15.42 -12.17
CA ALA A 18 17.47 -15.28 -10.79
C ALA A 18 16.83 -13.89 -10.62
N SER A 19 15.50 -13.80 -10.63
CA SER A 19 14.81 -12.57 -10.25
C SER A 19 15.16 -12.26 -8.79
N PRO A 20 15.67 -11.04 -8.47
CA PRO A 20 15.83 -10.66 -7.07
C PRO A 20 14.43 -10.59 -6.45
N ALA A 21 14.13 -11.52 -5.56
CA ALA A 21 12.96 -11.42 -4.70
C ALA A 21 13.12 -10.13 -3.89
N ARG A 22 12.27 -9.13 -4.18
CA ARG A 22 12.19 -7.93 -3.34
C ARG A 22 11.79 -8.37 -1.95
N ALA A 23 12.73 -8.36 -1.01
CA ALA A 23 12.44 -8.56 0.40
C ALA A 23 11.42 -7.47 0.83
N GLN A 24 10.22 -7.92 1.14
CA GLN A 24 9.16 -7.08 1.68
C GLN A 24 9.52 -6.80 3.13
N ALA A 25 9.69 -5.53 3.49
CA ALA A 25 9.91 -5.18 4.89
C ALA A 25 8.59 -5.37 5.62
N ILE A 26 8.51 -6.38 6.49
CA ILE A 26 7.48 -6.43 7.53
C ILE A 26 7.77 -5.25 8.44
N ILE A 27 6.77 -4.40 8.67
CA ILE A 27 6.90 -3.30 9.64
C ILE A 27 6.62 -3.91 11.01
N PRO A 28 7.65 -4.14 11.85
CA PRO A 28 7.49 -4.94 13.07
C PRO A 28 6.57 -4.27 14.09
N GLU A 29 6.42 -2.94 13.97
CA GLU A 29 5.62 -2.10 14.87
C GLU A 29 4.12 -2.12 14.54
N LEU A 30 3.72 -2.64 13.37
CA LEU A 30 2.31 -2.75 13.01
C LEU A 30 1.72 -4.06 13.52
N ASN A 31 0.57 -3.94 14.19
CA ASN A 31 -0.20 -5.05 14.72
C ASN A 31 -1.61 -5.07 14.09
N PRO A 32 -1.75 -5.62 12.86
CA PRO A 32 -3.04 -5.70 12.22
C PRO A 32 -4.05 -6.53 13.02
N GLY A 33 -5.28 -6.03 13.10
CA GLY A 33 -6.41 -6.72 13.73
C GLY A 33 -6.67 -6.33 15.19
N THR A 34 -5.79 -5.54 15.81
CA THR A 34 -6.12 -4.89 17.09
C THR A 34 -6.89 -3.60 16.82
N PRO A 35 -7.81 -3.19 17.72
CA PRO A 35 -8.53 -1.92 17.60
C PRO A 35 -7.70 -0.71 18.04
N ASP A 36 -6.43 -0.90 18.39
CA ASP A 36 -5.55 0.18 18.86
C ASP A 36 -5.20 1.13 17.72
N ASP A 37 -5.07 2.41 18.05
CA ASP A 37 -4.62 3.44 17.10
C ASP A 37 -3.14 3.22 16.74
N GLN A 38 -2.90 2.93 15.47
CA GLN A 38 -1.58 2.67 14.87
C GLN A 38 -1.09 3.84 14.01
N SER A 39 -1.66 5.04 14.18
CA SER A 39 -1.33 6.21 13.36
C SER A 39 0.14 6.56 13.40
N GLY A 40 0.80 6.50 14.56
CA GLY A 40 2.24 6.79 14.68
C GLY A 40 3.10 5.85 13.83
N PRO A 41 3.07 4.52 14.08
CA PRO A 41 3.80 3.55 13.27
C PRO A 41 3.47 3.59 11.78
N LEU A 42 2.21 3.83 11.40
CA LEU A 42 1.82 3.98 10.00
C LEU A 42 2.41 5.26 9.39
N GLN A 43 2.35 6.39 10.10
CA GLN A 43 2.91 7.66 9.63
C GLN A 43 4.41 7.52 9.34
N ASP A 44 5.16 6.87 10.23
CA ASP A 44 6.59 6.61 10.03
C ASP A 44 6.85 5.72 8.82
N ALA A 45 5.99 4.72 8.58
CA ALA A 45 6.09 3.85 7.42
C ALA A 45 5.83 4.59 6.10
N LEU A 46 4.82 5.48 6.06
CA LEU A 46 4.53 6.32 4.89
C LEU A 46 5.70 7.25 4.58
N LEU A 47 6.24 7.92 5.60
CA LEU A 47 7.38 8.82 5.46
C LEU A 47 8.62 8.07 4.95
N ARG A 48 8.93 6.92 5.54
CA ARG A 48 10.09 6.11 5.13
C ARG A 48 9.95 5.63 3.69
N ALA A 49 8.78 5.13 3.28
CA ALA A 49 8.53 4.68 1.93
C ALA A 49 8.66 5.82 0.89
N SER A 50 8.15 7.00 1.22
CA SER A 50 8.30 8.21 0.40
C SER A 50 9.77 8.62 0.25
N VAL A 51 10.51 8.70 1.35
CA VAL A 51 11.94 9.08 1.34
C VAL A 51 12.79 8.05 0.59
N GLU A 52 12.52 6.76 0.77
CA GLU A 52 13.24 5.68 0.08
C GLU A 52 12.83 5.52 -1.39
N GLY A 53 11.73 6.13 -1.84
CA GLY A 53 11.18 5.94 -3.18
C GLY A 53 10.78 4.49 -3.46
N ARG A 54 10.29 3.78 -2.43
CA ARG A 54 9.92 2.36 -2.51
C ARG A 54 8.45 2.17 -2.11
N PRO A 55 7.74 1.22 -2.74
CA PRO A 55 6.38 0.91 -2.33
C PRO A 55 6.30 0.45 -0.87
N LEU A 56 5.36 1.03 -0.13
CA LEU A 56 4.92 0.54 1.17
C LEU A 56 3.96 -0.62 0.94
N PHE A 57 4.41 -1.83 1.26
CA PHE A 57 3.53 -3.00 1.26
C PHE A 57 2.87 -3.16 2.63
N LEU A 58 1.53 -3.21 2.64
CA LEU A 58 0.73 -3.46 3.83
C LEU A 58 0.18 -4.90 3.79
N PRO A 59 0.63 -5.79 4.69
CA PRO A 59 0.11 -7.14 4.79
C PRO A 59 -1.43 -7.17 5.01
N PRO A 60 -2.08 -8.31 4.74
CA PRO A 60 -3.48 -8.54 5.12
C PRO A 60 -3.75 -8.20 6.58
N GLY A 61 -4.83 -7.48 6.84
CA GLY A 61 -5.20 -7.04 8.17
C GLY A 61 -5.99 -5.75 8.20
N THR A 62 -6.57 -5.46 9.36
CA THR A 62 -7.20 -4.16 9.65
C THR A 62 -6.24 -3.33 10.48
N TYR A 63 -5.92 -2.14 10.00
CA TYR A 63 -5.07 -1.17 10.70
C TYR A 63 -5.94 0.02 11.06
N TYR A 64 -6.09 0.28 12.36
CA TYR A 64 -6.86 1.42 12.84
C TYR A 64 -5.94 2.64 12.88
N ALA A 65 -6.35 3.71 12.21
CA ALA A 65 -5.58 4.93 12.08
C ALA A 65 -6.48 6.14 11.90
N GLN A 66 -5.90 7.31 12.10
CA GLN A 66 -6.55 8.60 11.99
C GLN A 66 -5.55 9.65 11.52
N ASN A 67 -6.02 10.53 10.66
CA ASN A 67 -5.33 11.72 10.21
C ASN A 67 -3.89 11.47 9.72
N LEU A 68 -3.68 10.38 8.97
CA LEU A 68 -2.39 10.09 8.34
C LEU A 68 -2.08 11.15 7.28
N GLN A 69 -0.97 11.85 7.45
CA GLN A 69 -0.51 12.83 6.48
C GLN A 69 0.27 12.11 5.38
N VAL A 70 -0.31 12.07 4.18
CA VAL A 70 0.25 11.32 3.06
C VAL A 70 1.26 12.20 2.31
N PRO A 71 2.56 11.88 2.32
CA PRO A 71 3.58 12.65 1.60
C PRO A 71 3.56 12.36 0.09
N SER A 72 4.20 13.23 -0.68
CA SER A 72 4.47 13.03 -2.11
C SER A 72 5.33 11.79 -2.39
N ASN A 73 5.32 11.33 -3.65
CA ASN A 73 6.13 10.21 -4.15
C ASN A 73 5.90 8.88 -3.40
N LEU A 74 4.66 8.65 -2.99
CA LEU A 74 4.29 7.50 -2.19
C LEU A 74 3.48 6.49 -3.02
N VAL A 75 3.83 5.22 -2.88
CA VAL A 75 3.02 4.10 -3.36
C VAL A 75 2.68 3.21 -2.18
N VAL A 76 1.40 3.04 -1.88
CA VAL A 76 0.89 2.11 -0.86
C VAL A 76 0.21 0.95 -1.57
N GLN A 77 0.64 -0.28 -1.27
CA GLN A 77 0.10 -1.49 -1.87
C GLN A 77 -0.41 -2.43 -0.79
N GLY A 78 -1.70 -2.73 -0.83
CA GLY A 78 -2.35 -3.73 0.00
C GLY A 78 -2.58 -5.06 -0.75
N ILE A 79 -3.37 -5.91 -0.12
CA ILE A 79 -3.95 -7.11 -0.73
C ILE A 79 -5.46 -6.88 -0.92
N PRO A 80 -5.99 -7.05 -2.14
CA PRO A 80 -7.37 -6.68 -2.44
C PRO A 80 -8.37 -7.41 -1.54
N GLY A 81 -9.26 -6.65 -0.91
CA GLY A 81 -10.26 -7.16 0.04
C GLY A 81 -9.71 -7.69 1.37
N ARG A 82 -8.41 -7.60 1.61
CA ARG A 82 -7.75 -8.14 2.82
C ARG A 82 -6.97 -7.09 3.60
N THR A 83 -6.56 -5.99 3.00
CA THR A 83 -5.90 -4.87 3.66
C THR A 83 -6.90 -3.73 3.87
N ILE A 84 -7.18 -3.40 5.12
CA ILE A 84 -8.17 -2.40 5.51
C ILE A 84 -7.47 -1.33 6.35
N LEU A 85 -7.54 -0.07 5.92
CA LEU A 85 -7.22 1.10 6.75
C LEU A 85 -8.54 1.62 7.33
N ALA A 86 -8.74 1.39 8.62
CA ALA A 86 -9.98 1.73 9.32
C ALA A 86 -9.80 2.99 10.17
N ALA A 87 -10.83 3.84 10.23
CA ALA A 87 -10.80 5.00 11.10
C ALA A 87 -10.83 4.58 12.59
N SER A 88 -9.86 5.06 13.36
CA SER A 88 -9.81 4.91 14.82
C SER A 88 -10.62 5.98 15.56
N SER A 89 -10.99 7.07 14.89
CA SER A 89 -11.80 8.16 15.43
C SER A 89 -12.64 8.83 14.33
N VAL A 90 -13.33 9.93 14.66
CA VAL A 90 -14.17 10.69 13.72
C VAL A 90 -13.36 11.44 12.65
N ALA A 91 -12.04 11.48 12.77
CA ALA A 91 -11.15 12.06 11.77
C ALA A 91 -11.08 11.18 10.50
N PRO A 92 -10.70 11.74 9.34
CA PRO A 92 -10.40 10.93 8.17
C PRO A 92 -9.28 9.94 8.50
N VAL A 93 -9.22 8.81 7.80
CA VAL A 93 -8.12 7.84 7.95
C VAL A 93 -6.81 8.47 7.47
N ALA A 94 -6.87 9.13 6.33
CA ALA A 94 -5.72 9.75 5.69
C ALA A 94 -6.11 11.04 4.97
N ARG A 95 -5.15 11.96 4.87
CA ARG A 95 -5.25 13.20 4.14
C ARG A 95 -4.07 13.35 3.19
N ILE A 96 -4.39 13.65 1.93
CA ILE A 96 -3.44 13.98 0.88
C ILE A 96 -3.58 15.47 0.61
N ALA A 97 -2.73 16.28 1.25
CA ALA A 97 -2.78 17.74 1.14
C ALA A 97 -1.47 18.28 0.55
N GLY A 98 -1.57 19.05 -0.54
CA GLY A 98 -0.39 19.66 -1.18
C GLY A 98 0.64 18.65 -1.68
N SER A 99 0.22 17.42 -1.99
CA SER A 99 1.11 16.31 -2.31
C SER A 99 1.00 15.88 -3.78
N ALA A 100 2.05 15.27 -4.31
CA ALA A 100 2.13 14.85 -5.71
C ALA A 100 2.59 13.41 -5.87
N HIS A 101 2.13 12.73 -6.93
CA HIS A 101 2.52 11.36 -7.26
C HIS A 101 2.23 10.36 -6.14
N VAL A 102 1.00 10.36 -5.66
CA VAL A 102 0.52 9.47 -4.60
C VAL A 102 -0.33 8.37 -5.22
N ARG A 103 -0.07 7.12 -4.86
CA ARG A 103 -0.86 5.99 -5.34
C ARG A 103 -1.22 5.03 -4.20
N PHE A 104 -2.51 4.73 -4.09
CA PHE A 104 -3.01 3.63 -3.25
C PHE A 104 -3.52 2.51 -4.15
N GLU A 105 -3.14 1.28 -3.84
CA GLU A 105 -3.52 0.10 -4.61
C GLU A 105 -4.03 -1.02 -3.72
N ASN A 106 -5.19 -1.57 -4.04
CA ASN A 106 -5.74 -2.74 -3.36
C ASN A 106 -5.94 -2.54 -1.85
N VAL A 107 -6.31 -1.32 -1.45
CA VAL A 107 -6.56 -0.93 -0.05
C VAL A 107 -8.03 -0.57 0.11
N THR A 108 -8.65 -1.11 1.16
CA THR A 108 -9.98 -0.68 1.60
C THR A 108 -9.84 0.41 2.66
N PHE A 109 -10.52 1.54 2.49
CA PHE A 109 -10.74 2.54 3.52
C PHE A 109 -12.07 2.24 4.22
N GLY A 110 -12.06 2.14 5.55
CA GLY A 110 -13.23 1.79 6.36
C GLY A 110 -13.49 2.79 7.48
N SER A 111 -14.75 2.93 7.90
CA SER A 111 -15.11 3.76 9.06
C SER A 111 -14.75 3.16 10.42
N GLY A 112 -14.31 1.90 10.48
CA GLY A 112 -13.95 1.27 11.76
C GLY A 112 -15.08 1.31 12.79
N ASN A 113 -14.74 1.56 14.06
CA ASN A 113 -15.71 1.63 15.17
C ASN A 113 -16.20 3.05 15.48
N SER A 114 -15.56 4.07 14.91
CA SER A 114 -15.75 5.48 15.33
C SER A 114 -15.53 6.48 14.20
N GLY A 115 -15.56 6.02 12.95
CA GLY A 115 -15.23 6.81 11.77
C GLY A 115 -16.12 8.05 11.59
N PRO A 116 -15.74 8.94 10.65
CA PRO A 116 -16.45 10.19 10.41
C PRO A 116 -17.96 10.00 10.33
N GLU A 117 -18.68 10.62 11.27
CA GLU A 117 -20.13 10.63 11.32
C GLU A 117 -20.64 12.02 10.95
N GLY A 118 -21.08 12.18 9.70
CA GLY A 118 -21.62 13.45 9.20
C GLY A 118 -21.07 13.82 7.83
N GLY A 119 -21.81 14.66 7.11
CA GLY A 119 -21.67 14.91 5.67
C GLY A 119 -20.41 15.64 5.19
N GLU A 120 -19.50 16.04 6.08
CA GLU A 120 -18.39 16.96 5.75
C GLU A 120 -16.99 16.33 5.77
N THR A 121 -16.83 15.12 6.32
CA THR A 121 -15.51 14.47 6.45
C THR A 121 -15.52 13.09 5.80
N GLY A 122 -14.66 12.92 4.79
CA GLY A 122 -14.47 11.65 4.08
C GLY A 122 -13.57 10.66 4.84
N LEU A 123 -13.51 9.41 4.40
CA LEU A 123 -12.53 8.44 4.91
C LEU A 123 -11.10 8.74 4.43
N LEU A 124 -10.99 9.32 3.24
CA LEU A 124 -9.78 9.82 2.62
C LEU A 124 -10.10 11.21 2.10
N GLU A 125 -9.27 12.19 2.42
CA GLU A 125 -9.45 13.57 1.95
C GLU A 125 -8.29 13.96 1.04
N ILE A 126 -8.61 14.59 -0.09
CA ILE A 126 -7.62 15.01 -1.09
C ILE A 126 -7.78 16.50 -1.35
N GLU A 127 -6.75 17.26 -1.02
CA GLU A 127 -6.77 18.73 -1.09
C GLU A 127 -5.52 19.24 -1.83
N ALA A 128 -5.73 20.12 -2.80
CA ALA A 128 -4.66 20.84 -3.51
C ALA A 128 -3.48 19.92 -3.96
N SER A 129 -3.80 18.74 -4.45
CA SER A 129 -2.83 17.67 -4.75
C SER A 129 -2.85 17.30 -6.23
N ASP A 130 -1.74 16.75 -6.72
CA ASP A 130 -1.50 16.47 -8.14
C ASP A 130 -1.13 14.98 -8.36
N HIS A 131 -1.56 14.39 -9.46
CA HIS A 131 -1.28 12.96 -9.77
C HIS A 131 -1.58 11.98 -8.62
N VAL A 132 -2.79 12.04 -8.06
CA VAL A 132 -3.28 11.06 -7.07
C VAL A 132 -4.01 9.93 -7.79
N THR A 133 -3.61 8.69 -7.56
CA THR A 133 -4.20 7.49 -8.16
C THR A 133 -4.75 6.55 -7.09
N LEU A 134 -6.02 6.13 -7.24
CA LEU A 134 -6.65 5.09 -6.43
C LEU A 134 -6.96 3.91 -7.37
N ALA A 135 -6.28 2.78 -7.19
CA ALA A 135 -6.44 1.59 -8.03
C ALA A 135 -6.95 0.42 -7.17
N ASP A 136 -8.06 -0.19 -7.58
CA ASP A 136 -8.66 -1.33 -6.86
C ASP A 136 -8.92 -1.04 -5.36
N CYS A 137 -9.20 0.23 -5.05
CA CYS A 137 -9.55 0.67 -3.71
C CYS A 137 -11.05 0.56 -3.47
N ALA A 138 -11.42 0.29 -2.22
CA ALA A 138 -12.81 0.28 -1.78
C ALA A 138 -13.00 1.26 -0.62
N PHE A 139 -14.20 1.84 -0.53
CA PHE A 139 -14.61 2.70 0.58
C PHE A 139 -15.84 2.09 1.24
N THR A 140 -15.75 1.76 2.51
CA THR A 140 -16.79 1.00 3.22
C THR A 140 -17.21 1.69 4.51
N GLY A 141 -18.53 1.69 4.78
CA GLY A 141 -19.07 2.27 6.01
C GLY A 141 -18.92 3.79 6.15
N GLY A 142 -18.40 4.49 5.13
CA GLY A 142 -18.35 5.95 5.09
C GLY A 142 -19.77 6.52 4.97
N LYS A 143 -20.08 7.53 5.79
CA LYS A 143 -21.38 8.21 5.81
C LYS A 143 -21.36 9.53 5.02
N ALA A 144 -20.23 9.86 4.39
CA ALA A 144 -20.00 11.10 3.67
C ALA A 144 -18.97 10.94 2.54
N SER A 145 -18.86 11.98 1.72
CA SER A 145 -17.87 12.13 0.66
C SER A 145 -17.09 13.42 0.91
N GLY A 146 -15.77 13.37 0.82
CA GLY A 146 -14.85 14.48 1.04
C GLY A 146 -13.57 14.29 0.25
#